data_AF-A0A955VUZ1-F1
#
_entry.id   AF-A0A955VUZ1-F1
#
_cell.length_a   1.000
_cell.length_b   1.000
_cell.length_c   1.000
_cell.angle_alpha   90.00
_cell.angle_beta   90.00
_cell.angle_gamma   90.00
#
_symmetry.space_group_name_H-M   'P 1'
#
loop_
_entity.id
_entity.type
_entity.pdbx_description
1 polymer ?
#
loop_
_entity_poly.entity_id
_entity_poly.type
_entity_poly.pdbx_seq_one_letter_code
_entity_poly.pdbx_strand_id
1 'polypeptide(L)'
;MAQRRSIGFWGAFSIVAGSMLGIGIFLSPSEMARHIASPGVFLGVWALAGVIVLGGAVAYAELGTRFPKAGGDYVFHREAFGPSVAFATGWGLFGAIFCGSIAAVAVAICQYQLSALTGFDLTAPVPGLGPISFAQLFGSGIVIGLTAMNARGVRLSALAQQITTLTPVVVLFLVALVAIGVWAAGHLTPPTPAVPHAPELT
;
A
#
# COMPACT_ATOMS: atom_id res chain seq x y z
N MET A 1 2.38 -34.33 6.48
CA MET A 1 3.24 -33.69 7.49
C MET A 1 2.50 -32.48 8.04
N ALA A 2 2.21 -32.44 9.34
CA ALA A 2 1.53 -31.29 9.95
C ALA A 2 2.46 -30.07 9.91
N GLN A 3 2.08 -29.01 9.21
CA GLN A 3 2.85 -27.77 9.19
C GLN A 3 2.90 -27.19 10.61
N ARG A 4 4.12 -27.07 11.16
CA ARG A 4 4.35 -26.39 12.44
C ARG A 4 3.92 -24.93 12.28
N ARG A 5 2.87 -24.51 13.00
CA ARG A 5 2.49 -23.09 13.09
C ARG A 5 3.59 -22.35 13.85
N SER A 6 4.49 -21.69 13.11
CA SER A 6 5.60 -20.92 13.67
C SER A 6 5.21 -19.46 13.98
N ILE A 7 4.05 -19.00 13.48
CA ILE A 7 3.57 -17.63 13.62
C ILE A 7 2.35 -17.63 14.54
N GLY A 8 2.45 -16.94 15.68
CA GLY A 8 1.33 -16.71 16.60
C GLY A 8 0.39 -15.60 16.12
N PHE A 9 -0.70 -15.35 16.85
CA PHE A 9 -1.71 -14.33 16.52
C PHE A 9 -1.08 -12.96 16.21
N TRP A 10 -0.25 -12.43 17.11
CA TRP A 10 0.38 -11.12 16.95
C TRP A 10 1.33 -11.05 15.75
N GLY A 11 2.01 -12.15 15.43
CA GLY A 11 2.85 -12.23 14.23
C GLY A 11 2.01 -12.19 12.96
N ALA A 12 0.91 -12.94 12.92
CA ALA A 12 0.00 -12.96 11.77
C ALA A 12 -0.68 -11.59 11.58
N PHE A 13 -1.17 -11.00 12.67
CA PHE A 13 -1.76 -9.65 12.66
C PHE A 13 -0.79 -8.59 12.14
N SER A 14 0.45 -8.60 12.64
CA SER A 14 1.45 -7.60 12.23
C SER A 14 1.81 -7.73 10.75
N ILE A 15 1.89 -8.96 10.22
CA ILE A 15 2.15 -9.20 8.79
C ILE A 15 0.99 -8.67 7.95
N VAL A 16 -0.26 -8.96 8.33
CA VAL A 16 -1.44 -8.51 7.59
C VAL A 16 -1.56 -6.98 7.66
N ALA A 17 -1.52 -6.40 8.86
CA ALA A 17 -1.57 -4.95 9.05
C ALA A 17 -0.44 -4.23 8.29
N GLY A 18 0.78 -4.76 8.36
CA GLY A 18 1.94 -4.23 7.66
C GLY A 18 1.87 -4.33 6.14
N SER A 19 1.20 -5.35 5.61
CA SER A 19 0.99 -5.47 4.16
C SER A 19 -0.06 -4.47 3.64
N MET A 20 -1.00 -4.04 4.48
CA MET A 20 -2.07 -3.11 4.11
C MET A 20 -1.67 -1.64 4.35
N LEU A 21 -0.89 -1.37 5.40
CA LEU A 21 -0.43 -0.03 5.77
C LEU A 21 0.82 0.35 4.95
N GLY A 22 0.59 0.89 3.76
CA GLY A 22 1.65 1.38 2.87
C GLY A 22 1.58 2.88 2.61
N ILE A 23 2.35 3.35 1.61
CA ILE A 23 2.35 4.75 1.15
C ILE A 23 0.96 5.23 0.68
N GLY A 24 0.08 4.31 0.32
CA GLY A 24 -1.27 4.61 -0.15
C GLY A 24 -2.11 5.44 0.82
N ILE A 25 -1.90 5.32 2.14
CA ILE A 25 -2.63 6.16 3.12
C ILE A 25 -2.19 7.62 3.11
N PHE A 26 -1.02 7.93 2.55
CA PHE A 26 -0.53 9.31 2.43
C PHE A 26 -0.92 9.95 1.07
N LEU A 27 -1.16 9.13 0.05
CA LEU A 27 -1.51 9.59 -1.30
C LEU A 27 -3.02 9.55 -1.55
N SER A 28 -3.71 8.47 -1.18
CA SER A 28 -5.11 8.26 -1.57
C SER A 28 -6.07 9.26 -0.92
N PRO A 29 -5.94 9.62 0.37
CA PRO A 29 -6.78 10.65 0.98
C PRO A 29 -6.64 12.01 0.31
N SER A 30 -5.41 12.44 0.01
CA SER A 30 -5.17 13.72 -0.65
C SER A 30 -5.71 13.71 -2.07
N GLU A 31 -5.55 12.60 -2.81
CA GLU A 31 -6.14 12.45 -4.14
C GLU A 31 -7.66 12.56 -4.11
N MET A 32 -8.29 11.82 -3.21
CA MET A 32 -9.74 11.78 -3.05
C MET A 32 -10.28 13.15 -2.63
N ALA A 33 -9.58 13.85 -1.73
CA ALA A 33 -9.97 15.20 -1.29
C ALA A 33 -9.94 16.23 -2.42
N ARG A 34 -9.13 16.05 -3.48
CA ARG A 34 -9.18 16.90 -4.68
C ARG A 34 -10.49 16.77 -5.46
N HIS A 35 -11.16 15.63 -5.33
CA HIS A 35 -12.39 15.30 -6.08
C HIS A 35 -13.66 15.39 -5.22
N ILE A 36 -13.54 15.38 -3.89
CA ILE A 36 -14.67 15.39 -2.95
C ILE A 36 -14.60 16.62 -2.05
N ALA A 37 -15.47 17.59 -2.31
CA ALA A 37 -15.52 18.84 -1.54
C ALA A 37 -16.21 18.69 -0.16
N SER A 38 -17.09 17.70 0.01
CA SER A 38 -17.84 17.51 1.26
C SER A 38 -17.11 16.57 2.22
N PRO A 39 -16.73 17.02 3.44
CA PRO A 39 -16.10 16.17 4.43
C PRO A 39 -16.96 14.96 4.84
N GLY A 40 -18.28 15.13 4.87
CA GLY A 40 -19.21 14.04 5.18
C GLY A 40 -19.21 12.95 4.11
N VAL A 41 -19.17 13.34 2.83
CA VAL A 41 -19.07 12.39 1.71
C VAL A 41 -17.71 11.69 1.73
N PHE A 42 -16.64 12.44 1.99
CA PHE A 42 -15.29 11.87 2.11
C PHE A 42 -15.23 10.77 3.17
N LEU A 43 -15.73 11.05 4.39
CA LEU A 43 -15.78 10.05 5.47
C LEU A 43 -16.74 8.89 5.15
N GLY A 44 -17.87 9.17 4.49
CA GLY A 44 -18.82 8.15 4.06
C GLY A 44 -18.22 7.14 3.07
N VAL A 45 -17.43 7.62 2.10
CA VAL A 45 -16.71 6.76 1.14
C VAL A 45 -15.69 5.88 1.86
N TRP A 46 -14.93 6.43 2.81
CA TRP A 46 -13.99 5.65 3.62
C TRP A 46 -14.69 4.58 4.47
N ALA A 47 -15.81 4.93 5.10
CA ALA A 47 -16.59 3.97 5.88
C ALA A 47 -17.14 2.84 5.00
N LEU A 48 -17.69 3.17 3.83
CA LEU A 48 -18.19 2.20 2.86
C LEU A 48 -17.08 1.27 2.37
N ALA A 49 -15.91 1.82 2.02
CA ALA A 49 -14.75 1.03 1.64
C ALA A 49 -14.34 0.05 2.76
N GLY A 50 -14.36 0.50 4.01
CA GLY A 50 -14.12 -0.35 5.19
C GLY A 50 -15.10 -1.53 5.28
N VAL A 51 -16.40 -1.29 5.09
CA VAL A 51 -17.42 -2.36 5.10
C VAL A 51 -17.19 -3.38 3.99
N ILE A 52 -16.87 -2.91 2.77
CA ILE A 52 -16.59 -3.79 1.63
C ILE A 52 -15.37 -4.68 1.92
N VAL A 53 -14.29 -4.10 2.46
CA VAL A 53 -13.07 -4.84 2.81
C VAL A 53 -13.33 -5.87 3.92
N LEU A 54 -14.16 -5.54 4.92
CA LEU A 54 -14.56 -6.48 5.97
C LEU A 54 -15.32 -7.69 5.40
N GLY A 55 -16.23 -7.47 4.45
CA GLY A 55 -16.91 -8.56 3.75
C GLY A 55 -15.93 -9.49 3.02
N GLY A 56 -14.95 -8.91 2.32
CA GLY A 56 -13.88 -9.68 1.69
C GLY A 56 -13.04 -10.46 2.70
N ALA A 57 -12.68 -9.85 3.84
CA ALA A 57 -11.89 -10.50 4.88
C ALA A 57 -12.59 -11.73 5.48
N VAL A 58 -13.91 -11.65 5.70
CA VAL A 58 -14.72 -12.78 6.17
C VAL A 58 -14.75 -13.90 5.13
N ALA A 59 -14.98 -13.58 3.85
CA ALA A 59 -14.96 -14.57 2.76
C ALA A 59 -13.60 -15.28 2.66
N TYR A 60 -12.49 -14.54 2.78
CA TYR A 60 -11.15 -15.11 2.81
C TYR A 60 -10.89 -15.97 4.05
N ALA A 61 -11.46 -15.62 5.21
CA ALA A 61 -11.37 -16.42 6.43
C ALA A 61 -12.11 -17.76 6.28
N GLU A 62 -13.30 -17.77 5.69
CA GLU A 62 -14.05 -19.00 5.38
C GLU A 62 -13.30 -19.88 4.38
N LEU A 63 -12.75 -19.31 3.31
CA LEU A 63 -11.95 -20.04 2.34
C LEU A 63 -10.66 -20.61 2.96
N GLY A 64 -9.96 -19.82 3.77
CA GLY A 64 -8.72 -20.24 4.44
C GLY A 64 -8.93 -21.35 5.46
N THR A 65 -10.10 -21.40 6.12
CA THR A 65 -10.46 -22.49 7.03
C THR A 65 -10.96 -23.73 6.29
N ARG A 66 -11.67 -23.57 5.17
CA ARG A 66 -12.15 -24.66 4.31
C ARG A 66 -11.03 -25.37 3.54
N PHE A 67 -10.01 -24.62 3.10
CA PHE A 67 -8.90 -25.14 2.31
C PHE A 67 -7.55 -24.89 3.00
N PRO A 68 -7.21 -25.62 4.09
CA PRO A 68 -6.00 -25.41 4.88
C PRO A 68 -4.76 -26.02 4.20
N LYS A 69 -4.51 -25.66 2.94
CA LYS A 69 -3.36 -26.10 2.14
C LYS A 69 -2.40 -24.92 1.96
N ALA A 70 -1.10 -25.19 1.97
CA ALA A 70 -0.10 -24.20 1.59
C ALA A 70 -0.26 -23.83 0.10
N GLY A 71 -0.36 -22.54 -0.20
CA GLY A 71 -0.50 -22.03 -1.57
C GLY A 71 -1.35 -20.78 -1.72
N GLY A 72 -2.03 -20.32 -0.66
CA GLY A 72 -2.82 -19.07 -0.69
C GLY A 72 -3.91 -19.10 -1.76
N ASP A 73 -4.12 -17.97 -2.42
CA ASP A 73 -5.16 -17.75 -3.43
C ASP A 73 -5.13 -18.78 -4.56
N TYR A 74 -3.94 -19.29 -4.92
CA TYR A 74 -3.80 -20.33 -5.94
C TYR A 74 -4.65 -21.57 -5.60
N VAL A 75 -4.72 -21.96 -4.32
CA VAL A 75 -5.49 -23.13 -3.87
C VAL A 75 -6.98 -22.91 -4.13
N PHE A 76 -7.48 -21.70 -3.86
CA PHE A 76 -8.89 -21.36 -4.05
C PHE A 76 -9.27 -21.39 -5.53
N HIS A 77 -8.44 -20.79 -6.39
CA HIS A 77 -8.67 -20.78 -7.83
C HIS A 77 -8.57 -22.19 -8.43
N ARG A 78 -7.65 -23.02 -7.95
CA ARG A 78 -7.52 -24.40 -8.42
C ARG A 78 -8.74 -25.25 -8.07
N GLU A 79 -9.28 -25.07 -6.87
CA GLU A 79 -10.46 -25.81 -6.45
C GLU A 79 -11.73 -25.34 -7.19
N ALA A 80 -11.87 -24.03 -7.42
CA ALA A 80 -13.05 -23.47 -8.06
C ALA A 80 -13.07 -23.62 -9.59
N PHE A 81 -11.90 -23.48 -10.25
CA PHE A 81 -11.81 -23.32 -11.71
C PHE A 81 -10.85 -24.32 -12.39
N GLY A 82 -10.21 -25.19 -11.62
CA GLY A 82 -9.30 -26.20 -12.12
C GLY A 82 -7.86 -25.72 -12.36
N PRO A 83 -6.97 -26.64 -12.80
CA PRO A 83 -5.53 -26.39 -12.81
C PRO A 83 -5.05 -25.35 -13.82
N SER A 84 -5.69 -25.25 -14.99
CA SER A 84 -5.29 -24.31 -16.06
C SER A 84 -5.53 -22.86 -15.64
N VAL A 85 -6.71 -22.56 -15.09
CA VAL A 85 -7.05 -21.23 -14.57
C VAL A 85 -6.15 -20.89 -13.40
N ALA A 86 -5.95 -21.81 -12.46
CA ALA A 86 -5.06 -21.58 -11.33
C ALA A 86 -3.62 -21.30 -11.76
N PHE A 87 -3.12 -21.98 -12.80
CA PHE A 87 -1.80 -21.70 -13.37
C PHE A 87 -1.73 -20.29 -13.95
N ALA A 88 -2.70 -19.90 -14.78
CA ALA A 88 -2.76 -18.55 -15.35
C ALA A 88 -2.87 -17.46 -14.26
N THR A 89 -3.74 -17.66 -13.27
CA THR A 89 -3.89 -16.75 -12.13
C THR A 89 -2.61 -16.68 -11.30
N GLY A 90 -1.96 -17.81 -11.02
CA GLY A 90 -0.69 -17.83 -10.29
C GLY A 90 0.39 -17.03 -11.01
N TRP A 91 0.43 -17.13 -12.34
CA TRP A 91 1.39 -16.37 -13.15
C TRP A 91 1.06 -14.88 -13.25
N GLY A 92 -0.22 -14.52 -13.34
CA GLY A 92 -0.67 -13.13 -13.25
C GLY A 92 -0.40 -12.50 -11.88
N LEU A 93 -0.66 -13.24 -10.79
CA LEU A 93 -0.38 -12.81 -9.43
C LEU A 93 1.11 -12.55 -9.23
N PHE A 94 1.95 -13.51 -9.64
CA PHE A 94 3.41 -13.38 -9.50
C PHE A 94 3.96 -12.24 -10.35
N GLY A 95 3.76 -12.28 -11.67
CA GLY A 95 4.46 -11.42 -12.62
C GLY A 95 3.86 -10.03 -12.76
N ALA A 96 2.53 -9.90 -12.76
CA ALA A 96 1.87 -8.62 -12.98
C ALA A 96 1.50 -7.94 -11.66
N ILE A 97 0.83 -8.66 -10.76
CA ILE A 97 0.24 -8.04 -9.57
C ILE A 97 1.32 -7.77 -8.53
N PHE A 98 2.06 -8.78 -8.06
CA PHE A 98 3.06 -8.58 -7.01
C PHE A 98 4.27 -7.79 -7.49
N CYS A 99 4.91 -8.18 -8.60
CA CYS A 99 6.05 -7.44 -9.14
C CYS A 99 5.66 -6.01 -9.54
N GLY A 100 4.51 -5.82 -10.21
CA GLY A 100 4.02 -4.49 -10.60
C GLY A 100 3.71 -3.61 -9.40
N SER A 101 3.06 -4.15 -8.36
CA SER A 101 2.77 -3.41 -7.13
C SER A 101 4.03 -2.99 -6.39
N ILE A 102 5.01 -3.89 -6.26
CA ILE A 102 6.31 -3.58 -5.62
C ILE A 102 7.03 -2.48 -6.39
N ALA A 103 7.07 -2.57 -7.72
CA ALA A 103 7.69 -1.56 -8.57
C ALA A 103 6.98 -0.20 -8.44
N ALA A 104 5.64 -0.18 -8.54
CA ALA A 104 4.84 1.04 -8.44
C ALA A 104 5.03 1.72 -7.08
N VAL A 105 4.98 0.96 -5.98
CA VAL A 105 5.18 1.50 -4.62
C VAL A 105 6.60 2.04 -4.44
N ALA A 106 7.62 1.33 -4.92
CA ALA A 106 9.01 1.79 -4.82
C ALA A 106 9.24 3.11 -5.58
N VAL A 107 8.67 3.23 -6.80
CA VAL A 107 8.74 4.46 -7.59
C VAL A 107 7.97 5.59 -6.90
N ALA A 108 6.77 5.32 -6.38
CA ALA A 108 5.96 6.32 -5.68
C ALA A 108 6.68 6.87 -4.43
N ILE A 109 7.37 6.02 -3.65
CA ILE A 109 8.19 6.48 -2.51
C ILE A 109 9.22 7.51 -2.98
N CYS A 110 9.88 7.26 -4.11
CA CYS A 110 10.85 8.20 -4.66
C CYS A 110 10.19 9.49 -5.16
N GLN A 111 9.12 9.38 -5.96
CA GLN A 111 8.44 10.53 -6.58
C GLN A 111 7.81 11.48 -5.57
N TYR A 112 7.23 10.95 -4.50
CA TYR A 112 6.48 11.76 -3.54
C TYR A 112 7.31 12.02 -2.29
N GLN A 113 7.80 10.97 -1.64
CA GLN A 113 8.36 11.09 -0.30
C GLN A 113 9.82 11.53 -0.32
N LEU A 114 10.65 10.90 -1.15
CA LEU A 114 12.06 11.27 -1.26
C LEU A 114 12.24 12.63 -1.94
N SER A 115 11.44 12.93 -2.98
CA SER A 115 11.43 14.25 -3.59
C SER A 115 11.03 15.36 -2.61
N ALA A 116 9.98 15.15 -1.81
CA ALA A 116 9.59 16.12 -0.78
C ALA A 116 10.65 16.31 0.32
N LEU A 117 11.31 15.23 0.74
CA LEU A 117 12.34 15.28 1.78
C LEU A 117 13.65 15.93 1.31
N THR A 118 14.05 15.70 0.06
CA THR A 118 15.34 16.15 -0.47
C THR A 118 15.25 17.47 -1.24
N GLY A 119 14.04 17.88 -1.63
CA GLY A 119 13.80 19.05 -2.48
C GLY A 119 14.15 18.83 -3.96
N PHE A 120 14.62 17.64 -4.34
CA PHE A 120 14.93 17.31 -5.73
C PHE A 120 13.73 16.69 -6.44
N ASP A 121 13.44 17.18 -7.64
CA ASP A 121 12.47 16.54 -8.52
C ASP A 121 13.05 15.23 -9.09
N LEU A 122 12.61 14.10 -8.53
CA LEU A 122 13.03 12.78 -8.98
C LEU A 122 12.15 12.26 -10.12
N THR A 123 11.12 13.00 -10.53
CA THR A 123 10.31 12.64 -11.70
C THR A 123 11.01 12.96 -13.02
N ALA A 124 12.03 13.84 -12.97
CA ALA A 124 12.84 14.19 -14.12
C ALA A 124 13.53 12.96 -14.73
N PRO A 125 13.62 12.87 -16.08
CA PRO A 125 14.36 11.83 -16.76
C PRO A 125 15.86 11.93 -16.47
N VAL A 126 16.52 10.78 -16.35
CA VAL A 126 17.98 10.72 -16.15
C VAL A 126 18.68 11.03 -17.48
N PRO A 127 19.58 12.03 -17.52
CA PRO A 127 20.32 12.35 -18.73
C PRO A 127 21.04 11.11 -19.29
N GLY A 128 20.79 10.81 -20.57
CA GLY A 128 21.43 9.68 -21.27
C GLY A 128 20.76 8.31 -21.09
N LEU A 129 19.70 8.17 -20.28
CA LEU A 129 18.98 6.90 -20.08
C LEU A 129 17.56 6.88 -20.69
N GLY A 130 17.26 7.79 -21.62
CA GLY A 130 15.97 7.85 -22.29
C GLY A 130 14.82 8.24 -21.35
N PRO A 131 13.66 7.55 -21.40
CA PRO A 131 12.47 7.91 -20.60
C PRO A 131 12.56 7.50 -19.13
N ILE A 132 13.70 6.98 -18.67
CA ILE A 132 13.86 6.49 -17.29
C ILE A 132 14.04 7.68 -16.35
N SER A 133 13.20 7.81 -15.34
CA SER A 133 13.31 8.86 -14.32
C SER A 133 14.24 8.48 -13.17
N PHE A 134 14.75 9.48 -12.45
CA PHE A 134 15.51 9.24 -11.23
C PHE A 134 14.72 8.40 -10.21
N ALA A 135 13.42 8.62 -10.10
CA ALA A 135 12.55 7.84 -9.23
C ALA A 135 12.49 6.36 -9.62
N GLN A 136 12.50 6.04 -10.92
CA GLN A 136 12.58 4.65 -11.39
C GLN A 136 13.93 4.00 -11.07
N LEU A 137 15.02 4.76 -11.20
CA LEU A 137 16.36 4.28 -10.88
C LEU A 137 16.52 4.02 -9.38
N PHE A 138 16.18 4.99 -8.53
CA PHE A 138 16.23 4.84 -7.08
C PHE A 138 15.24 3.79 -6.58
N GLY A 139 14.03 3.76 -7.11
CA GLY A 139 13.02 2.75 -6.78
C GLY A 139 13.51 1.33 -7.07
N SER A 140 14.15 1.12 -8.22
CA SER A 140 14.78 -0.17 -8.56
C SER A 140 15.88 -0.54 -7.55
N GLY A 141 16.69 0.44 -7.12
CA GLY A 141 17.69 0.26 -6.07
C GLY A 141 17.08 -0.17 -4.73
N ILE A 142 15.97 0.45 -4.32
CA ILE A 142 15.21 0.07 -3.11
C ILE A 142 14.74 -1.39 -3.22
N VAL A 143 14.13 -1.78 -4.35
CA VAL A 143 13.64 -3.15 -4.56
C VAL A 143 14.79 -4.17 -4.48
N ILE A 144 15.92 -3.91 -5.12
CA ILE A 144 17.09 -4.78 -5.08
C ILE A 144 17.63 -4.88 -3.64
N GLY A 145 17.75 -3.75 -2.93
CA GLY A 145 18.22 -3.72 -1.55
C GLY A 145 17.32 -4.50 -0.60
N LEU A 146 16.00 -4.32 -0.68
CA LEU A 146 15.02 -5.07 0.12
C LEU A 146 15.01 -6.56 -0.25
N THR A 147 15.18 -6.89 -1.53
CA THR A 147 15.30 -8.30 -1.97
C THR A 147 16.54 -8.96 -1.38
N ALA A 148 17.68 -8.27 -1.42
CA ALA A 148 18.92 -8.76 -0.81
C ALA A 148 18.79 -8.92 0.72
N MET A 149 18.10 -8.00 1.39
CA MET A 149 17.80 -8.10 2.83
C MET A 149 16.91 -9.32 3.12
N ASN A 150 15.86 -9.53 2.32
CA ASN A 150 14.96 -10.68 2.43
C ASN A 150 15.68 -12.02 2.20
N ALA A 151 16.66 -12.05 1.29
CA ALA A 151 17.47 -13.24 1.04
C ALA A 151 18.42 -13.60 2.20
N ARG A 152 18.83 -12.62 3.04
CA ARG A 152 19.79 -12.83 4.14
C ARG A 152 19.17 -13.39 5.42
N GLY A 153 17.85 -13.32 5.59
CA GLY A 153 17.19 -14.03 6.68
C GLY A 153 15.91 -13.39 7.20
N VAL A 154 14.97 -14.26 7.55
CA VAL A 154 13.58 -13.92 7.94
C VAL A 154 13.49 -13.06 9.21
N ARG A 155 14.48 -13.14 10.11
CA ARG A 155 14.50 -12.36 11.36
C ARG A 155 14.76 -10.87 11.11
N LEU A 156 15.65 -10.54 10.19
CA LEU A 156 15.95 -9.15 9.82
C LEU A 156 14.75 -8.54 9.09
N SER A 157 14.14 -9.29 8.18
CA SER A 157 12.90 -8.90 7.51
C SER A 157 11.74 -8.68 8.49
N ALA A 158 11.61 -9.51 9.52
CA ALA A 158 10.57 -9.35 10.52
C ALA A 158 10.72 -8.04 11.32
N LEU A 159 11.93 -7.66 11.71
CA LEU A 159 12.18 -6.38 12.38
C LEU A 159 11.93 -5.18 11.46
N ALA A 160 12.43 -5.25 10.22
CA ALA A 160 12.16 -4.21 9.22
C ALA A 160 10.65 -4.05 8.99
N GLN A 161 9.92 -5.16 8.85
CA GLN A 161 8.47 -5.17 8.69
C GLN A 161 7.75 -4.51 9.87
N GLN A 162 8.14 -4.82 11.11
CA GLN A 162 7.55 -4.20 12.30
C GLN A 162 7.72 -2.68 12.31
N ILE A 163 8.91 -2.19 11.97
CA ILE A 163 9.19 -0.76 11.87
C ILE A 163 8.29 -0.14 10.80
N THR A 164 8.28 -0.67 9.58
CA THR A 164 7.48 -0.15 8.46
C THR A 164 5.98 -0.18 8.75
N THR A 165 5.50 -1.16 9.53
CA THR A 165 4.08 -1.26 9.91
C THR A 165 3.68 -0.19 10.93
N LEU A 166 4.57 0.10 11.89
CA LEU A 166 4.31 1.08 12.95
C LEU A 166 4.49 2.52 12.46
N THR A 167 5.37 2.78 11.49
CA THR A 167 5.65 4.14 11.03
C THR A 167 4.39 4.88 10.55
N PRO A 168 3.55 4.34 9.65
CA PRO A 168 2.33 5.04 9.23
C PRO A 168 1.38 5.31 10.39
N VAL A 169 1.23 4.35 11.32
CA VAL A 169 0.34 4.51 12.49
C VAL A 169 0.81 5.66 13.37
N VAL A 170 2.11 5.70 13.70
CA VAL A 170 2.69 6.77 14.53
C VAL A 170 2.58 8.12 13.84
N VAL A 171 2.93 8.21 12.55
CA VAL A 171 2.85 9.46 11.79
C VAL A 171 1.41 9.96 11.72
N LEU A 172 0.44 9.10 11.39
CA LEU A 172 -0.97 9.49 11.32
C LEU A 172 -1.51 9.93 12.68
N PHE A 173 -1.11 9.25 13.76
CA PHE A 173 -1.49 9.65 15.11
C PHE A 173 -0.95 11.04 15.46
N LEU A 174 0.33 11.31 15.19
CA LEU A 174 0.93 12.62 15.42
C LEU A 174 0.27 13.72 14.57
N VAL A 175 0.02 13.45 13.29
CA VAL A 175 -0.67 14.39 12.39
C VAL A 175 -2.09 14.68 12.92
N ALA A 176 -2.81 13.67 13.39
CA ALA A 176 -4.14 13.87 13.97
C ALA A 176 -4.09 14.76 15.22
N LEU A 177 -3.13 14.53 16.13
CA LEU A 177 -2.95 15.38 17.32
C LEU A 177 -2.63 16.83 16.96
N VAL A 178 -1.73 17.05 15.99
CA VAL A 178 -1.41 18.40 15.51
C VAL A 178 -2.63 19.05 14.87
N ALA A 179 -3.36 18.33 14.01
CA ALA A 179 -4.56 18.85 13.36
C ALA A 179 -5.64 19.25 14.38
N ILE A 180 -5.89 18.42 15.39
CA ILE A 180 -6.82 18.74 16.49
C ILE A 180 -6.34 19.96 17.27
N GLY A 181 -5.04 20.06 17.56
CA GLY A 181 -4.46 21.21 18.26
C GLY A 181 -4.60 22.52 17.48
N VAL A 182 -4.31 22.50 16.17
CA VAL A 182 -4.47 23.67 15.27
C VAL A 182 -5.94 24.05 15.13
N TRP A 183 -6.85 23.07 15.06
CA TRP A 183 -8.29 23.31 15.06
C TRP A 183 -8.76 23.97 16.36
N ALA A 184 -8.36 23.43 17.51
CA ALA A 184 -8.71 23.97 18.82
C ALA A 184 -8.15 25.38 19.05
N ALA A 185 -7.00 25.69 18.44
CA ALA A 185 -6.40 27.03 18.46
C ALA A 185 -7.07 28.03 17.49
N GLY A 186 -8.07 27.61 16.71
CA GLY A 186 -8.78 28.48 15.75
C GLY A 186 -7.98 28.81 14.48
N HIS A 187 -6.87 28.11 14.22
CA HIS A 187 -5.98 28.38 13.09
C HIS A 187 -6.32 27.58 11.82
N LEU A 188 -7.36 26.73 11.84
CA LEU A 188 -7.86 26.08 10.63
C LEU A 188 -8.84 26.98 9.90
N THR A 189 -8.35 27.70 8.89
CA THR A 189 -9.24 28.23 7.84
C THR A 189 -9.88 27.05 7.12
N PRO A 190 -11.22 27.01 6.97
CA PRO A 190 -11.87 25.94 6.21
C PRO A 190 -11.25 25.87 4.81
N PRO A 191 -10.99 24.66 4.28
CA PRO A 191 -10.41 24.53 2.96
C PRO A 191 -11.30 25.26 1.96
N THR A 192 -10.74 26.25 1.27
CA THR A 192 -11.43 26.93 0.17
C THR A 192 -11.84 25.87 -0.83
N PRO A 193 -13.12 25.77 -1.22
CA PRO A 193 -13.54 24.77 -2.19
C PRO A 193 -12.68 24.91 -3.44
N ALA A 194 -12.05 23.80 -3.84
CA ALA A 194 -11.24 23.75 -5.05
C ALA A 194 -12.12 24.22 -6.23
N VAL A 195 -11.71 25.30 -6.89
CA VAL A 195 -12.33 25.72 -8.15
C VAL A 195 -12.16 24.55 -9.12
N PRO A 196 -13.24 23.99 -9.70
CA PRO A 196 -13.10 22.94 -10.69
C PRO A 196 -12.17 23.45 -11.80
N HIS A 197 -11.07 22.76 -12.05
CA HIS A 197 -10.27 23.02 -13.23
C HIS A 197 -11.20 22.84 -14.44
N ALA A 198 -11.46 23.93 -15.16
CA ALA A 198 -12.18 23.86 -16.42
C ALA A 198 -11.44 22.86 -17.33
N PRO A 199 -12.13 21.98 -18.06
CA PRO A 199 -11.47 21.11 -19.02
C PRO A 199 -10.71 21.99 -20.01
N GLU A 200 -9.39 21.81 -20.11
CA GLU A 200 -8.59 22.42 -21.17
C GLU A 200 -9.15 21.91 -22.50
N LEU A 201 -9.81 22.79 -23.23
CA LEU A 201 -10.19 22.56 -24.62
C LEU A 201 -8.92 22.67 -25.47
N THR A 202 -8.22 21.55 -25.67
CA THR A 202 -7.23 21.37 -26.75
C THR A 202 -7.38 19.99 -27.36
#